data_AF-A0A351BY68-F1
#
_entry.id   AF-A0A351BY68-F1
#
_cell.length_a   1.000
_cell.length_b   1.000
_cell.length_c   1.000
_cell.angle_alpha   90.00
_cell.angle_beta   90.00
_cell.angle_gamma   90.00
#
_symmetry.space_group_name_H-M   'P 1'
#
loop_
_entity.id
_entity.type
_entity.pdbx_description
1 polymer ?
#
loop_
_entity_poly.entity_id
_entity_poly.type
_entity_poly.pdbx_seq_one_letter_code
_entity_poly.pdbx_strand_id
1 'polypeptide(L)'
;MKKNIHICIHGHFYQPPRENAWTNEIEPQSSAEPFHDWNERIFQECYKPNTEAVIVDHHGKVVKRINNFEYYSFNFGPTLLSWIKAMHPKTYAKITEADRISLEKYGGHGNAIAMVYSHLIMPLANRRDKITQIKWGVTDFRFHFGREPEGIWLSETACNEETLETLIEEGIGYVILDPSQADKVRKSGERHWHDVSGGNIFTGSPYVYYHGRGKKKSINIFFYDGPLSKNIAFDDHIFSSEKLLERIRQVPVDKFGGDTLISVAVDGETFGHHKHYAERSLSYLFSDLLPESEFELTNYGKYLNDHPPDYEVKIKSGEDGTGTSWSCLHGVGRWRENCGCGRSEEFPSQEWRKILRASLDWLRDELILVYENNGNDIFKDVWEARNDYINIILDPSDEVRIKFYFDHAKKILSEKELELSIDLLEMQKFSMLMYTSCGWFFSDISGIETLQILEYAKRAMELSYKITGIDPEPEFINRISEAVSNLSKYKDGRELYEKEIIEKRFEAIQNNY
;
A
#
# COMPACT_ATOMS: atom_id res chain seq x y z
N MET A 1 26.37 23.18 19.38
CA MET A 1 26.51 22.23 18.27
C MET A 1 25.86 22.87 17.06
N LYS A 2 26.43 22.74 15.86
CA LYS A 2 25.77 23.22 14.63
C LYS A 2 24.53 22.35 14.44
N LYS A 3 23.38 22.97 14.21
CA LYS A 3 22.11 22.26 13.99
C LYS A 3 22.15 21.60 12.61
N ASN A 4 21.95 20.29 12.53
CA ASN A 4 21.80 19.63 11.24
C ASN A 4 20.33 19.58 10.85
N ILE A 5 20.04 19.80 9.57
CA ILE A 5 18.70 19.66 9.02
C ILE A 5 18.76 18.51 8.04
N HIS A 6 18.07 17.44 8.35
CA HIS A 6 18.00 16.27 7.50
C HIS A 6 16.77 16.35 6.59
N ILE A 7 16.85 15.75 5.41
CA ILE A 7 15.71 15.60 4.50
C ILE A 7 15.52 14.13 4.15
N CYS A 8 14.26 13.68 4.22
CA CYS A 8 13.83 12.37 3.75
C CYS A 8 12.56 12.55 2.92
N ILE A 9 12.67 12.33 1.62
CA ILE A 9 11.53 12.25 0.70
C ILE A 9 11.13 10.79 0.59
N HIS A 10 9.83 10.51 0.71
CA HIS A 10 9.27 9.18 0.57
C HIS A 10 8.31 9.11 -0.62
N GLY A 11 8.56 8.16 -1.53
CA GLY A 11 7.66 7.83 -2.64
C GLY A 11 6.94 6.51 -2.40
N HIS A 12 5.62 6.55 -2.33
CA HIS A 12 4.75 5.38 -2.27
C HIS A 12 4.38 4.91 -3.68
N PHE A 13 5.03 3.89 -4.23
CA PHE A 13 4.78 3.42 -5.59
C PHE A 13 3.83 2.22 -5.60
N TYR A 14 2.68 2.35 -6.26
CA TYR A 14 1.65 1.33 -6.21
C TYR A 14 0.71 1.40 -7.42
N GLN A 15 0.31 0.22 -7.88
CA GLN A 15 -0.85 0.02 -8.76
C GLN A 15 -1.72 -1.07 -8.15
N PRO A 16 -3.06 -0.95 -8.25
CA PRO A 16 -3.93 -2.03 -7.82
C PRO A 16 -3.59 -3.32 -8.55
N PRO A 17 -3.81 -4.50 -7.95
CA PRO A 17 -3.75 -5.76 -8.68
C PRO A 17 -4.74 -5.70 -9.85
N ARG A 18 -4.26 -5.90 -11.08
CA ARG A 18 -5.02 -5.81 -12.34
C ARG A 18 -5.11 -7.15 -13.07
N GLU A 19 -4.52 -8.18 -12.49
CA GLU A 19 -4.47 -9.51 -13.05
C GLU A 19 -5.87 -10.13 -13.05
N ASN A 20 -6.27 -10.69 -14.19
CA ASN A 20 -7.49 -11.46 -14.29
C ASN A 20 -7.44 -12.65 -13.31
N ALA A 21 -8.48 -12.82 -12.50
CA ALA A 21 -8.48 -13.76 -11.38
C ALA A 21 -8.40 -15.26 -11.78
N TRP A 22 -8.54 -15.60 -13.06
CA TRP A 22 -8.43 -16.96 -13.59
C TRP A 22 -7.11 -17.21 -14.31
N THR A 23 -6.61 -16.22 -15.05
CA THR A 23 -5.40 -16.37 -15.88
C THR A 23 -4.14 -15.83 -15.22
N ASN A 24 -4.29 -14.93 -14.23
CA ASN A 24 -3.24 -14.08 -13.66
C ASN A 24 -2.55 -13.16 -14.68
N GLU A 25 -3.16 -12.94 -15.85
CA GLU A 25 -2.66 -12.01 -16.87
C GLU A 25 -3.42 -10.68 -16.77
N ILE A 26 -2.74 -9.57 -17.06
CA ILE A 26 -3.38 -8.26 -17.16
C ILE A 26 -3.97 -8.16 -18.57
N GLU A 27 -5.26 -7.85 -18.68
CA GLU A 27 -5.92 -7.67 -19.97
C GLU A 27 -5.64 -6.27 -20.57
N PRO A 28 -5.73 -6.10 -21.90
CA PRO A 28 -5.59 -4.78 -22.51
C PRO A 28 -6.60 -3.76 -21.97
N GLN A 29 -6.13 -2.56 -21.64
CA GLN A 29 -6.95 -1.48 -21.09
C GLN A 29 -6.92 -0.27 -22.01
N SER A 30 -8.03 0.00 -22.73
CA SER A 30 -8.11 1.08 -23.73
C SER A 30 -7.83 2.48 -23.16
N SER A 31 -8.07 2.71 -21.87
CA SER A 31 -7.76 3.98 -21.20
C SER A 31 -6.25 4.20 -20.99
N ALA A 32 -5.41 3.18 -21.23
CA ALA A 32 -3.95 3.25 -21.13
C ALA A 32 -3.25 3.46 -22.48
N GLU A 33 -3.97 3.64 -23.59
CA GLU A 33 -3.38 3.84 -24.91
C GLU A 33 -2.31 4.96 -24.92
N PRO A 34 -1.20 4.78 -25.69
CA PRO A 34 -0.93 3.68 -26.62
C PRO A 34 -0.35 2.42 -25.98
N PHE A 35 -0.30 2.34 -24.65
CA PHE A 35 0.23 1.18 -23.93
C PHE A 35 -0.83 0.08 -23.81
N HIS A 36 -0.35 -1.15 -23.58
CA HIS A 36 -1.20 -2.32 -23.39
C HIS A 36 -2.15 -2.15 -22.19
N ASP A 37 -1.62 -1.70 -21.05
CA ASP A 37 -2.34 -1.51 -19.80
C ASP A 37 -1.71 -0.39 -18.95
N TRP A 38 -2.36 -0.06 -17.83
CA TRP A 38 -1.89 1.02 -16.95
C TRP A 38 -0.54 0.73 -16.27
N ASN A 39 -0.19 -0.53 -15.99
CA ASN A 39 1.12 -0.86 -15.42
C ASN A 39 2.23 -0.55 -16.43
N GLU A 40 2.07 -0.95 -17.70
CA GLU A 40 3.02 -0.62 -18.77
C GLU A 40 3.16 0.88 -18.98
N ARG A 41 2.03 1.61 -19.00
CA ARG A 41 2.05 3.07 -19.16
C ARG A 41 2.85 3.74 -18.05
N ILE A 42 2.48 3.48 -16.80
CA ILE A 42 3.11 4.13 -15.64
C ILE A 42 4.55 3.66 -15.47
N PHE A 43 4.87 2.42 -15.85
CA PHE A 43 6.25 1.96 -15.90
C PHE A 43 7.14 2.82 -16.81
N GLN A 44 6.68 3.15 -18.03
CA GLN A 44 7.44 3.99 -18.96
C GLN A 44 7.49 5.45 -18.52
N GLU A 45 6.44 5.95 -17.87
CA GLU A 45 6.31 7.35 -17.46
C GLU A 45 6.97 7.64 -16.10
N CYS A 46 7.11 6.64 -15.22
CA CYS A 46 7.54 6.82 -13.83
C CYS A 46 8.65 5.85 -13.40
N TYR A 47 8.37 4.54 -13.32
CA TYR A 47 9.26 3.60 -12.63
C TYR A 47 10.62 3.46 -13.32
N LYS A 48 10.60 3.22 -14.64
CA LYS A 48 11.84 3.12 -15.43
C LYS A 48 12.59 4.45 -15.42
N PRO A 49 12.00 5.61 -15.76
CA PRO A 49 12.68 6.90 -15.68
C PRO A 49 13.36 7.17 -14.34
N ASN A 50 12.75 6.81 -13.20
CA ASN A 50 13.37 7.01 -11.89
C ASN A 50 14.65 6.16 -11.68
N THR A 51 14.77 4.99 -12.30
CA THR A 51 16.00 4.17 -12.24
C THR A 51 17.13 4.69 -13.13
N GLU A 52 16.84 5.62 -14.04
CA GLU A 52 17.79 6.11 -15.02
C GLU A 52 17.60 7.58 -15.38
N ALA A 53 17.22 8.39 -14.38
CA ALA A 53 16.89 9.79 -14.52
C ALA A 53 18.10 10.54 -15.12
N VAL A 54 17.82 11.36 -16.14
CA VAL A 54 18.85 12.11 -16.87
C VAL A 54 18.89 13.56 -16.39
N ILE A 55 20.09 14.03 -16.11
CA ILE A 55 20.39 15.45 -15.90
C ILE A 55 21.01 15.95 -17.19
N VAL A 56 20.47 17.07 -17.70
CA VAL A 56 20.89 17.68 -18.96
C VAL A 56 21.47 19.08 -18.72
N ASP A 57 22.43 19.49 -19.53
CA ASP A 57 22.91 20.88 -19.53
C ASP A 57 21.95 21.83 -20.27
N HIS A 58 22.31 23.11 -20.31
CA HIS A 58 21.56 24.17 -20.99
C HIS A 58 21.45 23.98 -22.53
N HIS A 59 22.20 23.06 -23.12
CA HIS A 59 22.09 22.66 -24.52
C HIS A 59 21.29 21.36 -24.71
N GLY A 60 20.75 20.79 -23.63
CA GLY A 60 19.99 19.53 -23.66
C GLY A 60 20.87 18.28 -23.73
N LYS A 61 22.19 18.39 -23.55
CA LYS A 61 23.10 17.24 -23.55
C LYS A 61 23.05 16.56 -22.19
N VAL A 62 22.90 15.24 -22.18
CA VAL A 62 22.96 14.43 -20.95
C VAL A 62 24.36 14.53 -20.34
N VAL A 63 24.44 15.05 -19.12
CA VAL A 63 25.68 15.19 -18.34
C VAL A 63 25.80 14.13 -17.25
N LYS A 64 24.67 13.66 -16.70
CA LYS A 64 24.65 12.63 -15.66
C LYS A 64 23.40 11.77 -15.83
N ARG A 65 23.51 10.52 -15.37
CA ARG A 65 22.39 9.59 -15.23
C ARG A 65 22.46 9.02 -13.82
N ILE A 66 21.37 9.10 -13.07
CA ILE A 66 21.30 8.58 -11.70
C ILE A 66 20.05 7.74 -11.51
N ASN A 67 20.10 6.91 -10.47
CA ASN A 67 18.96 6.15 -10.00
C ASN A 67 18.39 6.85 -8.76
N ASN A 68 17.22 7.47 -8.87
CA ASN A 68 16.65 8.26 -7.78
C ASN A 68 16.33 7.42 -6.53
N PHE A 69 16.09 6.11 -6.70
CA PHE A 69 15.86 5.19 -5.58
C PHE A 69 17.09 5.05 -4.66
N GLU A 70 18.29 5.40 -5.12
CA GLU A 70 19.51 5.45 -4.27
C GLU A 70 19.46 6.62 -3.27
N TYR A 71 18.56 7.59 -3.48
CA TYR A 71 18.54 8.86 -2.76
C TYR A 71 17.31 9.03 -1.86
N TYR A 72 16.10 8.79 -2.36
CA TYR A 72 14.87 8.92 -1.56
C TYR A 72 14.44 7.59 -0.92
N SER A 73 13.71 7.63 0.19
CA SER A 73 13.01 6.45 0.73
C SER A 73 11.84 6.07 -0.17
N PHE A 74 11.52 4.79 -0.26
CA PHE A 74 10.42 4.33 -1.09
C PHE A 74 9.79 3.04 -0.57
N ASN A 75 8.59 2.74 -1.02
CA ASN A 75 8.05 1.39 -1.04
C ASN A 75 7.52 1.11 -2.45
N PHE A 76 7.49 -0.17 -2.84
CA PHE A 76 6.69 -0.64 -3.97
C PHE A 76 5.58 -1.55 -3.47
N GLY A 77 4.41 -1.48 -4.09
CA GLY A 77 3.35 -2.47 -3.87
C GLY A 77 3.82 -3.88 -4.27
N PRO A 78 3.54 -4.93 -3.48
CA PRO A 78 3.98 -6.30 -3.74
C PRO A 78 3.61 -6.84 -5.13
N THR A 79 2.34 -6.68 -5.54
CA THR A 79 1.89 -7.12 -6.87
C THR A 79 2.59 -6.35 -7.98
N LEU A 80 2.77 -5.04 -7.82
CA LEU A 80 3.51 -4.20 -8.76
C LEU A 80 4.98 -4.62 -8.87
N LEU A 81 5.68 -4.84 -7.76
CA LEU A 81 7.10 -5.19 -7.79
C LEU A 81 7.34 -6.58 -8.39
N SER A 82 6.45 -7.53 -8.07
CA SER A 82 6.43 -8.86 -8.71
C SER A 82 6.20 -8.76 -10.23
N TRP A 83 5.28 -7.90 -10.67
CA TRP A 83 5.07 -7.64 -12.10
C TRP A 83 6.30 -6.98 -12.75
N ILE A 84 6.93 -5.98 -12.13
CA ILE A 84 8.17 -5.36 -12.66
C ILE A 84 9.29 -6.40 -12.74
N LYS A 85 9.42 -7.29 -11.75
CA LYS A 85 10.40 -8.39 -11.76
C LYS A 85 10.22 -9.30 -12.98
N ALA A 86 8.98 -9.67 -13.28
CA ALA A 86 8.65 -10.57 -14.38
C ALA A 86 8.80 -9.89 -15.75
N MET A 87 8.23 -8.70 -15.93
CA MET A 87 8.12 -8.03 -17.22
C MET A 87 9.32 -7.15 -17.55
N HIS A 88 9.95 -6.54 -16.54
CA HIS A 88 11.01 -5.55 -16.69
C HIS A 88 12.23 -5.83 -15.79
N PRO A 89 12.88 -7.02 -15.92
CA PRO A 89 13.89 -7.50 -14.98
C PRO A 89 15.11 -6.56 -14.84
N LYS A 90 15.43 -5.77 -15.88
CA LYS A 90 16.51 -4.78 -15.82
C LYS A 90 16.19 -3.62 -14.89
N THR A 91 14.95 -3.12 -14.91
CA THR A 91 14.50 -2.04 -14.01
C THR A 91 14.38 -2.57 -12.59
N TYR A 92 13.81 -3.77 -12.43
CA TYR A 92 13.77 -4.47 -11.14
C TYR A 92 15.15 -4.60 -10.48
N ALA A 93 16.17 -5.03 -11.24
CA ALA A 93 17.54 -5.14 -10.74
C ALA A 93 18.10 -3.78 -10.27
N LYS A 94 17.80 -2.68 -10.97
CA LYS A 94 18.22 -1.34 -10.55
C LYS A 94 17.51 -0.87 -9.28
N ILE A 95 16.23 -1.21 -9.09
CA ILE A 95 15.47 -0.84 -7.88
C ILE A 95 16.04 -1.56 -6.64
N THR A 96 16.26 -2.87 -6.76
CA THR A 96 16.81 -3.67 -5.64
C THR A 96 18.26 -3.32 -5.34
N GLU A 97 19.07 -3.04 -6.36
CA GLU A 97 20.44 -2.55 -6.20
C GLU A 97 20.48 -1.17 -5.52
N ALA A 98 19.52 -0.30 -5.80
CA ALA A 98 19.45 1.02 -5.14
C ALA A 98 19.28 0.91 -3.62
N ASP A 99 18.43 -0.02 -3.17
CA ASP A 99 18.28 -0.29 -1.74
C ASP A 99 19.59 -0.81 -1.15
N ARG A 100 20.26 -1.75 -1.83
CA ARG A 100 21.57 -2.29 -1.40
C ARG A 100 22.63 -1.20 -1.27
N ILE A 101 22.73 -0.29 -2.24
CA ILE A 101 23.65 0.86 -2.20
C ILE A 101 23.32 1.77 -1.01
N SER A 102 22.04 2.07 -0.79
CA SER A 102 21.62 2.90 0.34
C SER A 102 21.90 2.25 1.70
N LEU A 103 21.77 0.92 1.79
CA LEU A 103 22.09 0.13 2.97
C LEU A 103 23.56 0.29 3.37
N GLU A 104 24.48 0.19 2.40
CA GLU A 104 25.91 0.40 2.60
C GLU A 104 26.20 1.86 3.01
N LYS A 105 25.57 2.82 2.33
CA LYS A 105 25.76 4.25 2.58
C LYS A 105 25.31 4.67 3.97
N TYR A 106 24.19 4.13 4.45
CA TYR A 106 23.55 4.54 5.69
C TYR A 106 23.72 3.50 6.82
N GLY A 107 24.84 2.76 6.82
CA GLY A 107 25.25 1.97 7.99
C GLY A 107 24.33 0.81 8.34
N GLY A 108 23.68 0.20 7.34
CA GLY A 108 22.73 -0.89 7.53
C GLY A 108 21.26 -0.50 7.41
N HIS A 109 20.95 0.76 7.07
CA HIS A 109 19.59 1.27 6.90
C HIS A 109 19.27 1.56 5.43
N GLY A 110 18.39 0.77 4.82
CA GLY A 110 18.06 0.91 3.40
C GLY A 110 16.91 1.89 3.14
N ASN A 111 16.84 2.40 1.92
CA ASN A 111 15.79 3.34 1.50
C ASN A 111 14.43 2.66 1.32
N ALA A 112 14.40 1.38 0.96
CA ALA A 112 13.18 0.62 0.77
C ALA A 112 12.54 0.25 2.12
N ILE A 113 11.22 0.37 2.19
CA ILE A 113 10.40 -0.16 3.29
C ILE A 113 9.34 -1.12 2.73
N ALA A 114 8.79 -1.99 3.58
CA ALA A 114 7.72 -2.89 3.18
C ALA A 114 6.40 -2.14 2.94
N MET A 115 5.41 -2.81 2.37
CA MET A 115 4.02 -2.36 2.29
C MET A 115 3.10 -3.50 2.70
N VAL A 116 1.96 -3.20 3.32
CA VAL A 116 0.91 -4.21 3.50
C VAL A 116 0.46 -4.79 2.16
N TYR A 117 0.25 -6.10 2.07
CA TYR A 117 0.34 -6.82 0.80
C TYR A 117 -0.58 -6.34 -0.33
N SER A 118 -1.89 -6.30 -0.11
CA SER A 118 -2.89 -6.02 -1.15
C SER A 118 -3.42 -4.59 -1.12
N HIS A 119 -2.72 -3.68 -0.43
CA HIS A 119 -3.15 -2.29 -0.25
C HIS A 119 -4.57 -2.15 0.32
N LEU A 120 -5.00 -3.09 1.17
CA LEU A 120 -6.31 -3.01 1.83
C LEU A 120 -6.27 -2.03 3.01
N ILE A 121 -7.43 -1.45 3.36
CA ILE A 121 -7.53 -0.47 4.45
C ILE A 121 -7.49 -1.19 5.79
N MET A 122 -6.30 -1.26 6.38
CA MET A 122 -6.00 -2.03 7.59
C MET A 122 -6.98 -1.77 8.74
N PRO A 123 -7.36 -0.53 9.09
CA PRO A 123 -8.31 -0.30 10.18
C PRO A 123 -9.69 -0.93 9.99
N LEU A 124 -10.08 -1.17 8.74
CA LEU A 124 -11.36 -1.79 8.41
C LEU A 124 -11.26 -3.31 8.26
N ALA A 125 -10.05 -3.90 8.21
CA ALA A 125 -9.88 -5.35 8.13
C ALA A 125 -10.15 -6.03 9.48
N ASN A 126 -10.54 -7.31 9.44
CA ASN A 126 -10.54 -8.13 10.65
C ASN A 126 -9.09 -8.41 11.11
N ARG A 127 -8.90 -8.83 12.36
CA ARG A 127 -7.55 -9.04 12.92
C ARG A 127 -6.73 -10.08 12.15
N ARG A 128 -7.38 -11.17 11.70
CA ARG A 128 -6.71 -12.24 10.95
C ARG A 128 -6.13 -11.70 9.66
N ASP A 129 -6.89 -10.92 8.91
CA ASP A 129 -6.44 -10.34 7.64
C ASP A 129 -5.35 -9.29 7.88
N LYS A 130 -5.43 -8.47 8.95
CA LYS A 130 -4.33 -7.57 9.34
C LYS A 130 -3.01 -8.33 9.51
N ILE A 131 -3.03 -9.46 10.23
CA ILE A 131 -1.84 -10.30 10.43
C ILE A 131 -1.32 -10.80 9.10
N THR A 132 -2.17 -11.38 8.24
CA THR A 132 -1.74 -11.87 6.92
C THR A 132 -1.15 -10.76 6.06
N GLN A 133 -1.76 -9.58 6.03
CA GLN A 133 -1.28 -8.44 5.23
C GLN A 133 0.10 -7.97 5.64
N ILE A 134 0.39 -7.97 6.95
CA ILE A 134 1.71 -7.62 7.48
C ILE A 134 2.71 -8.73 7.17
N LYS A 135 2.39 -9.99 7.50
CA LYS A 135 3.28 -11.14 7.25
C LYS A 135 3.62 -11.31 5.77
N TRP A 136 2.62 -11.17 4.89
CA TRP A 136 2.82 -11.24 3.44
C TRP A 136 3.65 -10.06 2.94
N GLY A 137 3.37 -8.83 3.41
CA GLY A 137 4.16 -7.65 3.06
C GLY A 137 5.63 -7.74 3.48
N VAL A 138 5.88 -8.27 4.69
CA VAL A 138 7.24 -8.52 5.19
C VAL A 138 7.94 -9.61 4.38
N THR A 139 7.24 -10.70 4.06
CA THR A 139 7.81 -11.82 3.30
C THR A 139 8.11 -11.44 1.86
N ASP A 140 7.22 -10.69 1.22
CA ASP A 140 7.44 -10.08 -0.10
C ASP A 140 8.67 -9.17 -0.10
N PHE A 141 8.79 -8.30 0.90
CA PHE A 141 9.96 -7.44 1.04
C PHE A 141 11.25 -8.24 1.18
N ARG A 142 11.28 -9.26 2.04
CA ARG A 142 12.45 -10.15 2.22
C ARG A 142 12.82 -10.83 0.90
N PHE A 143 11.84 -11.31 0.16
CA PHE A 143 12.05 -11.99 -1.12
C PHE A 143 12.67 -11.05 -2.15
N HIS A 144 12.24 -9.79 -2.21
CA HIS A 144 12.73 -8.85 -3.21
C HIS A 144 14.04 -8.17 -2.83
N PHE A 145 14.24 -7.83 -1.55
CA PHE A 145 15.38 -7.01 -1.09
C PHE A 145 16.41 -7.79 -0.27
N GLY A 146 16.12 -9.03 0.13
CA GLY A 146 17.08 -9.91 0.82
C GLY A 146 17.43 -9.51 2.25
N ARG A 147 16.62 -8.65 2.89
CA ARG A 147 16.78 -8.19 4.28
C ARG A 147 15.43 -7.99 4.98
N GLU A 148 15.49 -7.79 6.29
CA GLU A 148 14.30 -7.39 7.08
C GLU A 148 13.87 -5.95 6.77
N PRO A 149 12.56 -5.66 6.66
CA PRO A 149 12.07 -4.29 6.61
C PRO A 149 12.11 -3.66 8.00
N GLU A 150 12.54 -2.40 8.08
CA GLU A 150 12.53 -1.63 9.33
C GLU A 150 11.19 -0.93 9.58
N GLY A 151 10.51 -0.55 8.50
CA GLY A 151 9.19 0.06 8.52
C GLY A 151 8.26 -0.54 7.47
N ILE A 152 6.98 -0.19 7.57
CA ILE A 152 5.96 -0.62 6.61
C ILE A 152 5.05 0.55 6.25
N TRP A 153 4.73 0.68 4.97
CA TRP A 153 3.72 1.59 4.47
C TRP A 153 2.33 0.97 4.66
N LEU A 154 1.46 1.69 5.38
CA LEU A 154 0.04 1.36 5.51
C LEU A 154 -0.72 2.00 4.35
N SER A 155 -1.61 1.23 3.71
CA SER A 155 -2.47 1.73 2.64
C SER A 155 -3.15 3.03 3.07
N GLU A 156 -2.93 4.10 2.31
CA GLU A 156 -3.52 5.43 2.59
C GLU A 156 -3.15 6.02 3.96
N THR A 157 -2.01 5.58 4.51
CA THR A 157 -1.59 5.79 5.90
C THR A 157 -2.68 5.44 6.92
N ALA A 158 -3.64 4.60 6.53
CA ALA A 158 -4.84 4.34 7.32
C ALA A 158 -4.48 3.55 8.58
N CYS A 159 -4.81 4.10 9.74
CA CYS A 159 -4.33 3.55 11.01
C CYS A 159 -5.35 3.72 12.16
N ASN A 160 -5.41 2.70 13.03
CA ASN A 160 -6.09 2.71 14.33
C ASN A 160 -5.24 1.94 15.37
N GLU A 161 -5.67 1.93 16.63
CA GLU A 161 -4.91 1.30 17.72
C GLU A 161 -4.67 -0.21 17.50
N GLU A 162 -5.67 -0.93 16.97
CA GLU A 162 -5.53 -2.36 16.67
C GLU A 162 -4.53 -2.60 15.54
N THR A 163 -4.48 -1.73 14.53
CA THR A 163 -3.47 -1.80 13.45
C THR A 163 -2.06 -1.62 14.04
N LEU A 164 -1.85 -0.63 14.89
CA LEU A 164 -0.56 -0.43 15.57
C LEU A 164 -0.21 -1.61 16.48
N GLU A 165 -1.19 -2.17 17.19
CA GLU A 165 -0.98 -3.37 18.03
C GLU A 165 -0.46 -4.54 17.19
N THR A 166 -1.11 -4.85 16.06
CA THR A 166 -0.69 -5.95 15.18
C THR A 166 0.70 -5.70 14.60
N LEU A 167 1.02 -4.47 14.19
CA LEU A 167 2.36 -4.11 13.72
C LEU A 167 3.46 -4.34 14.78
N ILE A 168 3.18 -3.99 16.03
CA ILE A 168 4.09 -4.22 17.16
C ILE A 168 4.30 -5.71 17.38
N GLU A 169 3.23 -6.51 17.30
CA GLU A 169 3.29 -7.97 17.48
C GLU A 169 4.09 -8.66 16.37
N GLU A 170 4.02 -8.13 15.14
CA GLU A 170 4.82 -8.60 14.00
C GLU A 170 6.21 -7.96 13.90
N GLY A 171 6.62 -7.15 14.90
CA GLY A 171 7.98 -6.65 15.03
C GLY A 171 8.36 -5.48 14.12
N ILE A 172 7.39 -4.73 13.58
CA ILE A 172 7.66 -3.56 12.75
C ILE A 172 8.20 -2.38 13.58
N GLY A 173 9.30 -1.77 13.12
CA GLY A 173 10.00 -0.72 13.85
C GLY A 173 9.36 0.67 13.74
N TYR A 174 8.84 1.03 12.56
CA TYR A 174 8.17 2.32 12.37
C TYR A 174 7.11 2.34 11.26
N VAL A 175 6.25 3.37 11.31
CA VAL A 175 5.30 3.76 10.25
C VAL A 175 5.39 5.26 9.97
N ILE A 176 4.88 5.67 8.81
CA ILE A 176 4.75 7.07 8.38
C ILE A 176 3.26 7.42 8.34
N LEU A 177 2.85 8.50 9.00
CA LEU A 177 1.46 8.94 9.11
C LEU A 177 1.30 10.43 8.76
N ASP A 178 0.07 10.82 8.44
CA ASP A 178 -0.32 12.22 8.26
C ASP A 178 -0.40 12.94 9.62
N PRO A 179 0.10 14.20 9.72
CA PRO A 179 0.09 14.96 10.98
C PRO A 179 -1.30 15.14 11.59
N SER A 180 -2.37 15.14 10.79
CA SER A 180 -3.75 15.21 11.29
C SER A 180 -4.21 13.93 12.01
N GLN A 181 -3.48 12.82 11.89
CA GLN A 181 -3.79 11.57 12.59
C GLN A 181 -3.32 11.56 14.04
N ALA A 182 -2.47 12.51 14.45
CA ALA A 182 -2.08 12.68 15.84
C ALA A 182 -3.22 13.26 16.69
N ASP A 183 -3.42 12.73 17.90
CA ASP A 183 -4.35 13.26 18.91
C ASP A 183 -3.60 14.13 19.92
N LYS A 184 -2.63 13.53 20.63
CA LYS A 184 -1.90 14.17 21.73
C LYS A 184 -0.45 13.75 21.76
N VAL A 185 0.41 14.65 22.21
CA VAL A 185 1.84 14.37 22.42
C VAL A 185 2.26 14.75 23.83
N ARG A 186 3.31 14.11 24.34
CA ARG A 186 3.99 14.53 25.56
C ARG A 186 5.47 14.20 25.48
N LYS A 187 6.30 14.93 26.21
CA LYS A 187 7.68 14.50 26.42
C LYS A 187 7.71 13.22 27.25
N SER A 188 8.57 12.29 26.90
CA SER A 188 8.70 11.01 27.59
C SER A 188 9.00 11.21 29.07
N GLY A 189 8.22 10.56 29.93
CA GLY A 189 8.31 10.70 31.38
C GLY A 189 7.50 11.85 31.98
N GLU A 190 6.98 12.77 31.16
CA GLU A 190 6.05 13.80 31.63
C GLU A 190 4.62 13.26 31.78
N ARG A 191 3.83 13.93 32.62
CA ARG A 191 2.44 13.55 32.88
C ARG A 191 1.44 14.26 31.97
N HIS A 192 1.78 15.47 31.54
CA HIS A 192 0.87 16.33 30.81
C HIS A 192 0.88 15.98 29.33
N TRP A 193 -0.32 15.83 28.74
CA TRP A 193 -0.52 15.61 27.31
C TRP A 193 -0.94 16.93 26.67
N HIS A 194 -0.26 17.29 25.58
CA HIS A 194 -0.59 18.44 24.75
C HIS A 194 -1.46 18.00 23.59
N ASP A 195 -2.54 18.73 23.37
CA ASP A 195 -3.44 18.53 22.23
C ASP A 195 -2.78 18.97 20.92
N VAL A 196 -2.72 18.05 19.96
CA VAL A 196 -2.25 18.30 18.59
C VAL A 196 -3.27 17.82 17.55
N SER A 197 -4.51 17.55 17.97
CA SER A 197 -5.59 17.04 17.13
C SER A 197 -6.00 17.99 16.01
N GLY A 198 -5.54 19.25 16.03
CA GLY A 198 -5.67 20.19 14.92
C GLY A 198 -4.68 20.00 13.77
N GLY A 199 -3.81 18.98 13.82
CA GLY A 199 -2.76 18.76 12.81
C GLY A 199 -1.53 19.66 13.00
N ASN A 200 -1.37 20.26 14.18
CA ASN A 200 -0.30 21.18 14.56
C ASN A 200 0.87 20.47 15.28
N ILE A 201 1.02 19.17 15.07
CA ILE A 201 2.16 18.39 15.59
C ILE A 201 3.46 18.86 14.93
N PHE A 202 4.57 18.84 15.67
CA PHE A 202 5.88 19.10 15.11
C PHE A 202 6.38 17.89 14.34
N THR A 203 6.61 18.01 13.03
CA THR A 203 6.96 16.90 12.14
C THR A 203 8.47 16.65 12.05
N GLY A 204 9.27 17.46 12.76
CA GLY A 204 10.73 17.45 12.67
C GLY A 204 11.44 16.35 13.47
N SER A 205 10.71 15.48 14.14
CA SER A 205 11.25 14.39 14.95
C SER A 205 10.30 13.19 14.98
N PRO A 206 10.80 11.96 15.17
CA PRO A 206 9.95 10.81 15.40
C PRO A 206 9.26 10.88 16.77
N TYR A 207 8.15 10.16 16.88
CA TYR A 207 7.42 9.94 18.12
C TYR A 207 7.34 8.45 18.43
N VAL A 208 7.16 8.09 19.69
CA VAL A 208 6.87 6.71 20.09
C VAL A 208 5.39 6.56 20.49
N TYR A 209 4.71 5.58 19.90
CA TYR A 209 3.41 5.13 20.37
C TYR A 209 3.60 3.92 21.30
N TYR A 210 2.93 3.94 22.45
CA TYR A 210 2.91 2.81 23.38
C TYR A 210 1.52 2.16 23.37
N HIS A 211 1.47 0.86 23.09
CA HIS A 211 0.24 0.09 23.17
C HIS A 211 -0.05 -0.34 24.62
N GLY A 212 -1.24 -0.01 25.10
CA GLY A 212 -1.68 -0.35 26.46
C GLY A 212 -0.93 0.41 27.57
N ARG A 213 -0.93 -0.14 28.79
CA ARG A 213 -0.36 0.53 29.98
C ARG A 213 1.15 0.28 30.18
N GLY A 214 1.82 -0.43 29.28
CA GLY A 214 3.21 -0.86 29.43
C GLY A 214 4.14 -0.31 28.34
N LYS A 215 5.38 0.03 28.71
CA LYS A 215 6.40 0.59 27.78
C LYS A 215 7.12 -0.46 26.90
N LYS A 216 6.69 -1.72 26.93
CA LYS A 216 7.36 -2.82 26.18
C LYS A 216 6.78 -3.05 24.80
N LYS A 217 5.54 -2.65 24.55
CA LYS A 217 4.87 -2.74 23.26
C LYS A 217 4.82 -1.34 22.66
N SER A 218 5.70 -1.05 21.72
CA SER A 218 5.80 0.28 21.12
C SER A 218 6.23 0.24 19.67
N ILE A 219 5.83 1.26 18.92
CA ILE A 219 6.23 1.49 17.53
C ILE A 219 6.57 2.97 17.35
N ASN A 220 7.55 3.25 16.50
CA ASN A 220 7.92 4.62 16.17
C ASN A 220 7.04 5.15 15.05
N ILE A 221 6.71 6.44 15.10
CA ILE A 221 5.84 7.10 14.13
C ILE A 221 6.54 8.35 13.63
N PHE A 222 6.69 8.44 12.32
CA PHE A 222 7.07 9.68 11.63
C PHE A 222 5.81 10.36 11.12
N PHE A 223 5.71 11.67 11.35
CA PHE A 223 4.71 12.51 10.70
C PHE A 223 5.40 13.34 9.63
N TYR A 224 4.91 13.31 8.39
CA TYR A 224 5.48 14.11 7.31
C TYR A 224 5.00 15.56 7.35
N ASP A 225 5.73 16.47 6.72
CA ASP A 225 5.31 17.85 6.51
C ASP A 225 4.20 17.90 5.44
N GLY A 226 2.96 18.05 5.91
CA GLY A 226 1.77 18.08 5.06
C GLY A 226 1.81 19.19 3.99
N PRO A 227 2.15 20.44 4.33
CA PRO A 227 2.25 21.53 3.35
C PRO A 227 3.27 21.24 2.22
N LEU A 228 4.50 20.83 2.55
CA LEU A 228 5.52 20.53 1.56
C LEU A 228 5.12 19.32 0.70
N SER A 229 4.60 18.25 1.31
CA SER A 229 4.15 17.06 0.59
C SER A 229 3.03 17.41 -0.41
N LYS A 230 2.07 18.24 0.01
CA LYS A 230 1.02 18.75 -0.88
C LYS A 230 1.59 19.61 -2.01
N ASN A 231 2.57 20.49 -1.75
CA ASN A 231 3.18 21.30 -2.81
C ASN A 231 3.94 20.45 -3.82
N ILE A 232 4.62 19.39 -3.37
CA ILE A 232 5.31 18.46 -4.27
C ILE A 232 4.31 17.69 -5.14
N ALA A 233 3.21 17.21 -4.55
CA ALA A 233 2.20 16.44 -5.27
C ALA A 233 1.39 17.30 -6.26
N PHE A 234 1.00 18.52 -5.88
CA PHE A 234 -0.02 19.28 -6.61
C PHE A 234 0.46 20.59 -7.24
N ASP A 235 1.53 21.23 -6.75
CA ASP A 235 2.01 22.50 -7.33
C ASP A 235 3.05 22.29 -8.43
N ASP A 236 3.52 23.39 -9.05
CA ASP A 236 4.48 23.37 -10.16
C ASP A 236 5.94 23.54 -9.69
N HIS A 237 6.19 23.70 -8.39
CA HIS A 237 7.55 23.86 -7.84
C HIS A 237 8.44 22.63 -8.13
N ILE A 238 7.83 21.45 -8.25
CA ILE A 238 8.51 20.19 -8.54
C ILE A 238 9.18 20.17 -9.94
N PHE A 239 8.81 21.07 -10.85
CA PHE A 239 9.42 21.17 -12.19
C PHE A 239 10.73 21.97 -12.22
N SER A 240 11.21 22.49 -11.09
CA SER A 240 12.54 23.11 -10.97
C SER A 240 13.17 22.74 -9.63
N SER A 241 14.35 22.12 -9.69
CA SER A 241 15.10 21.70 -8.51
C SER A 241 15.44 22.86 -7.59
N GLU A 242 15.74 24.04 -8.13
CA GLU A 242 16.04 25.25 -7.37
C GLU A 242 14.80 25.77 -6.65
N LYS A 243 13.65 25.84 -7.34
CA LYS A 243 12.38 26.24 -6.71
C LYS A 243 11.97 25.26 -5.62
N LEU A 244 12.18 23.97 -5.84
CA LEU A 244 11.92 22.94 -4.84
C LEU A 244 12.85 23.09 -3.63
N LEU A 245 14.15 23.34 -3.84
CA LEU A 245 15.10 23.61 -2.75
C LEU A 245 14.69 24.86 -1.95
N GLU A 246 14.34 25.95 -2.62
CA GLU A 246 13.83 27.16 -1.96
C GLU A 246 12.55 26.89 -1.17
N ARG A 247 11.69 26.00 -1.66
CA ARG A 247 10.51 25.59 -0.92
C ARG A 247 10.86 24.76 0.31
N ILE A 248 11.83 23.85 0.22
CA ILE A 248 12.35 23.08 1.36
C ILE A 248 12.94 24.03 2.43
N ARG A 249 13.66 25.09 2.03
CA ARG A 249 14.18 26.13 2.95
C ARG A 249 13.11 26.85 3.76
N GLN A 250 11.87 26.88 3.28
CA GLN A 250 10.77 27.54 3.95
C GLN A 250 10.07 26.65 4.99
N VAL A 251 10.40 25.35 5.06
CA VAL A 251 9.82 24.46 6.06
C VAL A 251 10.25 24.91 7.46
N PRO A 252 9.31 25.11 8.40
CA PRO A 252 9.65 25.48 9.76
C PRO A 252 10.49 24.39 10.43
N VAL A 253 11.69 24.76 10.88
CA VAL A 253 12.56 23.88 11.67
C VAL A 253 12.59 24.33 13.13
N ASP A 254 12.81 23.40 14.07
CA ASP A 254 12.76 23.74 15.50
C ASP A 254 13.74 24.86 15.88
N LYS A 255 13.23 25.92 16.52
CA LYS A 255 14.05 27.06 16.94
C LYS A 255 14.75 26.83 18.29
N PHE A 256 14.38 25.79 19.03
CA PHE A 256 14.77 25.60 20.43
C PHE A 256 15.88 24.56 20.68
N GLY A 257 16.33 23.85 19.63
CA GLY A 257 17.62 23.16 19.61
C GLY A 257 17.51 21.64 19.47
N GLY A 258 18.12 21.09 18.41
CA GLY A 258 18.16 19.66 18.07
C GLY A 258 18.22 19.48 16.56
N ASP A 259 18.72 18.35 16.08
CA ASP A 259 18.68 18.02 14.65
C ASP A 259 17.21 17.85 14.22
N THR A 260 16.89 18.23 12.99
CA THR A 260 15.50 18.29 12.49
C THR A 260 15.34 17.48 11.21
N LEU A 261 14.31 16.65 11.13
CA LEU A 261 13.93 15.96 9.90
C LEU A 261 12.89 16.75 9.11
N ILE A 262 13.15 17.03 7.84
CA ILE A 262 12.12 17.40 6.87
C ILE A 262 11.65 16.10 6.21
N SER A 263 10.54 15.57 6.71
CA SER A 263 9.91 14.35 6.19
C SER A 263 8.85 14.72 5.14
N VAL A 264 8.88 14.05 3.99
CA VAL A 264 7.88 14.20 2.91
C VAL A 264 7.34 12.83 2.57
N ALA A 265 6.04 12.70 2.36
CA ALA A 265 5.42 11.49 1.83
C ALA A 265 4.41 11.83 0.73
N VAL A 266 4.56 11.19 -0.43
CA VAL A 266 3.68 11.38 -1.59
C VAL A 266 3.52 10.06 -2.36
N ASP A 267 2.48 9.95 -3.17
CA ASP A 267 2.41 8.91 -4.20
C ASP A 267 3.60 9.05 -5.14
N GLY A 268 4.35 7.96 -5.32
CA GLY A 268 5.60 7.93 -6.08
C GLY A 268 5.39 8.21 -7.55
N GLU A 269 4.20 7.91 -8.08
CA GLU A 269 3.73 8.24 -9.42
C GLU A 269 3.70 9.76 -9.66
N THR A 270 3.79 10.58 -8.62
CA THR A 270 4.10 12.02 -8.74
C THR A 270 5.35 12.26 -9.57
N PHE A 271 6.39 11.46 -9.39
CA PHE A 271 7.71 11.67 -9.99
C PHE A 271 7.81 11.09 -11.40
N GLY A 272 6.93 11.55 -12.30
CA GLY A 272 6.98 11.23 -13.73
C GLY A 272 5.61 11.02 -14.37
N HIS A 273 4.71 10.27 -13.72
CA HIS A 273 3.39 10.00 -14.28
C HIS A 273 2.43 11.18 -14.09
N HIS A 274 2.21 11.63 -12.85
CA HIS A 274 1.32 12.77 -12.58
C HIS A 274 2.00 14.12 -12.87
N LYS A 275 3.32 14.20 -12.69
CA LYS A 275 4.13 15.39 -13.02
C LYS A 275 5.23 14.98 -13.99
N HIS A 276 4.93 15.04 -15.29
CA HIS A 276 5.87 14.63 -16.34
C HIS A 276 7.26 15.25 -16.18
N TYR A 277 8.29 14.40 -16.24
CA TYR A 277 9.70 14.75 -16.10
C TYR A 277 10.14 15.23 -14.70
N ALA A 278 9.28 15.17 -13.69
CA ALA A 278 9.62 15.53 -12.31
C ALA A 278 10.75 14.68 -11.71
N GLU A 279 10.94 13.45 -12.19
CA GLU A 279 12.07 12.59 -11.79
C GLU A 279 13.43 13.26 -12.09
N ARG A 280 13.50 14.11 -13.12
CA ARG A 280 14.72 14.83 -13.49
C ARG A 280 15.01 15.97 -12.52
N SER A 281 13.98 16.73 -12.14
CA SER A 281 14.11 17.78 -11.13
C SER A 281 14.59 17.18 -9.80
N LEU A 282 14.02 16.05 -9.39
CA LEU A 282 14.50 15.33 -8.22
C LEU A 282 15.95 14.88 -8.39
N SER A 283 16.30 14.36 -9.56
CA SER A 283 17.66 13.88 -9.80
C SER A 283 18.71 14.97 -9.60
N TYR A 284 18.48 16.16 -10.15
CA TYR A 284 19.40 17.30 -9.98
C TYR A 284 19.36 17.87 -8.55
N LEU A 285 18.20 17.85 -7.89
CA LEU A 285 18.10 18.21 -6.47
C LEU A 285 19.02 17.33 -5.62
N PHE A 286 18.93 16.01 -5.74
CA PHE A 286 19.71 15.08 -4.92
C PHE A 286 21.19 15.09 -5.24
N SER A 287 21.54 15.20 -6.51
CA SER A 287 22.89 14.91 -6.97
C SER A 287 23.81 16.13 -7.03
N ASP A 288 23.25 17.33 -7.12
CA ASP A 288 24.01 18.57 -7.31
C ASP A 288 23.62 19.64 -6.29
N LEU A 289 22.32 19.82 -6.01
CA LEU A 289 21.88 20.93 -5.15
C LEU A 289 21.98 20.60 -3.65
N LEU A 290 21.49 19.44 -3.20
CA LEU A 290 21.54 19.08 -1.78
C LEU A 290 22.97 18.95 -1.23
N PRO A 291 23.96 18.35 -1.94
CA PRO A 291 25.34 18.29 -1.47
C PRO A 291 25.99 19.65 -1.19
N GLU A 292 25.58 20.69 -1.93
CA GLU A 292 26.06 22.07 -1.77
C GLU A 292 25.15 22.93 -0.87
N SER A 293 24.13 22.33 -0.26
CA SER A 293 23.15 23.00 0.59
C SER A 293 23.45 22.81 2.08
N GLU A 294 22.57 23.38 2.91
CA GLU A 294 22.55 23.20 4.35
C GLU A 294 21.89 21.87 4.82
N PHE A 295 21.32 21.10 3.89
CA PHE A 295 20.55 19.89 4.20
C PHE A 295 21.37 18.61 4.03
N GLU A 296 21.15 17.65 4.92
CA GLU A 296 21.71 16.31 4.83
C GLU A 296 20.65 15.30 4.40
N LEU A 297 20.87 14.61 3.30
CA LEU A 297 19.97 13.56 2.84
C LEU A 297 20.08 12.33 3.77
N THR A 298 18.94 11.78 4.18
CA THR A 298 18.85 10.56 5.01
C THR A 298 17.66 9.70 4.57
N ASN A 299 17.53 8.51 5.16
CA ASN A 299 16.28 7.76 5.22
C ASN A 299 15.75 7.67 6.68
N TYR A 300 14.55 7.13 6.84
CA TYR A 300 13.88 7.01 8.14
C TYR A 300 14.62 6.10 9.12
N GLY A 301 15.10 4.93 8.67
CA GLY A 301 15.82 3.98 9.53
C GLY A 301 17.09 4.60 10.11
N LYS A 302 17.92 5.20 9.25
CA LYS A 302 19.14 5.91 9.65
C LYS A 302 18.84 7.07 10.59
N TYR A 303 17.84 7.88 10.27
CA TYR A 303 17.47 9.02 11.12
C TYR A 303 16.99 8.54 12.50
N LEU A 304 16.16 7.49 12.54
CA LEU A 304 15.63 6.91 13.78
C LEU A 304 16.74 6.35 14.68
N ASN A 305 17.72 5.66 14.09
CA ASN A 305 18.86 5.11 14.82
C ASN A 305 19.67 6.21 15.53
N ASP A 306 19.89 7.34 14.86
CA ASP A 306 20.68 8.44 15.39
C ASP A 306 19.87 9.36 16.31
N HIS A 307 18.54 9.41 16.12
CA HIS A 307 17.62 10.31 16.79
C HIS A 307 16.42 9.55 17.38
N PRO A 308 16.63 8.71 18.41
CA PRO A 308 15.54 8.01 19.07
C PRO A 308 14.50 8.99 19.63
N PRO A 309 13.20 8.65 19.63
CA PRO A 309 12.14 9.59 19.98
C PRO A 309 12.10 9.92 21.47
N ASP A 310 12.14 11.22 21.77
CA ASP A 310 11.97 11.74 23.13
C ASP A 310 10.51 12.05 23.48
N TYR A 311 9.59 11.96 22.52
CA TYR A 311 8.17 12.28 22.69
C TYR A 311 7.28 11.07 22.46
N GLU A 312 6.26 10.93 23.30
CA GLU A 312 5.21 9.95 23.15
C GLU A 312 4.03 10.56 22.38
N VAL A 313 3.34 9.77 21.56
CA VAL A 313 2.16 10.18 20.79
C VAL A 313 0.98 9.26 21.04
N LYS A 314 -0.22 9.83 21.02
CA LYS A 314 -1.49 9.13 20.82
C LYS A 314 -2.03 9.48 19.44
N ILE A 315 -2.55 8.48 18.74
CA ILE A 315 -3.24 8.68 17.46
C ILE A 315 -4.74 8.84 17.69
N LYS A 316 -5.41 9.51 16.75
CA LYS A 316 -6.87 9.61 16.74
C LYS A 316 -7.48 8.25 16.46
N SER A 317 -8.44 7.86 17.28
CA SER A 317 -9.19 6.62 17.09
C SER A 317 -10.12 6.66 15.86
N GLY A 318 -10.40 7.84 15.30
CA GLY A 318 -11.38 8.01 14.22
C GLY A 318 -12.84 7.87 14.70
N GLU A 319 -13.78 7.92 13.76
CA GLU A 319 -15.19 7.66 14.05
C GLU A 319 -15.36 6.19 14.47
N ASP A 320 -16.01 5.97 15.62
CA ASP A 320 -16.25 4.65 16.21
C ASP A 320 -15.02 3.75 16.38
N GLY A 321 -13.81 4.31 16.48
CA GLY A 321 -12.57 3.54 16.63
C GLY A 321 -12.02 2.94 15.32
N THR A 322 -12.61 3.31 14.18
CA THR A 322 -12.24 2.75 12.87
C THR A 322 -11.04 3.41 12.21
N GLY A 323 -10.40 4.37 12.88
CA GLY A 323 -9.13 4.95 12.47
C GLY A 323 -9.25 6.18 11.57
N THR A 324 -8.09 6.66 11.17
CA THR A 324 -7.91 7.84 10.31
C THR A 324 -6.96 7.53 9.16
N SER A 325 -6.95 8.35 8.11
CA SER A 325 -6.10 8.19 6.90
C SER A 325 -5.62 9.55 6.39
N TRP A 326 -4.63 9.58 5.50
CA TRP A 326 -4.14 10.84 4.90
C TRP A 326 -5.07 11.44 3.83
N SER A 327 -5.94 10.63 3.22
CA SER A 327 -6.66 10.98 1.99
C SER A 327 -8.18 11.09 2.20
N CYS A 328 -8.65 11.01 3.45
CA CYS A 328 -10.04 11.23 3.82
C CYS A 328 -10.16 12.05 5.11
N LEU A 329 -10.81 13.23 5.01
CA LEU A 329 -11.10 14.09 6.17
C LEU A 329 -12.05 13.44 7.18
N HIS A 330 -12.75 12.38 6.78
CA HIS A 330 -13.73 11.62 7.57
C HIS A 330 -13.12 10.29 8.06
N GLY A 331 -11.85 10.30 8.45
CA GLY A 331 -11.14 9.13 8.94
C GLY A 331 -10.89 8.09 7.84
N VAL A 332 -11.64 6.99 7.85
CA VAL A 332 -11.62 5.95 6.80
C VAL A 332 -12.94 5.86 6.03
N GLY A 333 -13.79 6.88 6.14
CA GLY A 333 -15.12 6.92 5.52
C GLY A 333 -15.12 6.69 4.00
N ARG A 334 -14.07 7.13 3.29
CA ARG A 334 -13.92 6.90 1.83
C ARG A 334 -14.11 5.45 1.41
N TRP A 335 -13.76 4.47 2.27
CA TRP A 335 -13.82 3.04 1.94
C TRP A 335 -14.97 2.28 2.59
N ARG A 336 -15.93 3.00 3.20
CA ARG A 336 -17.08 2.37 3.86
C ARG A 336 -18.39 3.14 3.78
N GLU A 337 -18.39 4.42 3.42
CA GLU A 337 -19.60 5.25 3.46
C GLU A 337 -19.59 6.41 2.46
N ASN A 338 -20.73 7.09 2.36
CA ASN A 338 -20.90 8.33 1.60
C ASN A 338 -20.32 9.53 2.36
N CYS A 339 -18.98 9.59 2.42
CA CYS A 339 -18.27 10.69 3.08
C CYS A 339 -18.08 11.93 2.18
N GLY A 340 -18.58 11.90 0.93
CA GLY A 340 -18.45 12.99 -0.04
C GLY A 340 -17.08 13.12 -0.73
N CYS A 341 -16.05 12.40 -0.27
CA CYS A 341 -14.73 12.42 -0.90
C CYS A 341 -14.76 11.77 -2.28
N GLY A 342 -14.48 12.54 -3.34
CA GLY A 342 -14.54 12.10 -4.74
C GLY A 342 -15.90 12.31 -5.43
N ARG A 343 -16.83 13.02 -4.77
CA ARG A 343 -18.12 13.41 -5.36
C ARG A 343 -17.92 14.47 -6.45
N SER A 344 -18.70 14.39 -7.52
CA SER A 344 -18.79 15.42 -8.56
C SER A 344 -20.26 15.67 -8.94
N GLU A 345 -20.52 16.62 -9.85
CA GLU A 345 -21.86 16.81 -10.42
C GLU A 345 -22.33 15.58 -11.21
N GLU A 346 -21.41 14.90 -11.90
CA GLU A 346 -21.67 13.67 -12.67
C GLU A 346 -21.86 12.45 -11.76
N PHE A 347 -21.17 12.41 -10.61
CA PHE A 347 -21.21 11.31 -9.64
C PHE A 347 -21.63 11.84 -8.26
N PRO A 348 -22.92 12.19 -8.07
CA PRO A 348 -23.39 12.88 -6.88
C PRO A 348 -23.55 11.97 -5.65
N SER A 349 -23.60 10.64 -5.81
CA SER A 349 -23.84 9.69 -4.72
C SER A 349 -22.70 8.69 -4.54
N GLN A 350 -22.43 8.33 -3.29
CA GLN A 350 -21.44 7.31 -2.90
C GLN A 350 -22.04 6.27 -1.95
N GLU A 351 -23.37 6.19 -1.85
CA GLU A 351 -24.09 5.23 -1.00
C GLU A 351 -23.73 3.77 -1.32
N TRP A 352 -23.36 3.50 -2.58
CA TRP A 352 -22.91 2.20 -3.04
C TRP A 352 -21.74 1.63 -2.22
N ARG A 353 -20.87 2.49 -1.66
CA ARG A 353 -19.68 2.06 -0.90
C ARG A 353 -20.05 1.23 0.33
N LYS A 354 -21.09 1.65 1.06
CA LYS A 354 -21.56 0.97 2.26
C LYS A 354 -22.16 -0.39 1.92
N ILE A 355 -22.99 -0.44 0.87
CA ILE A 355 -23.64 -1.67 0.41
C ILE A 355 -22.62 -2.67 -0.11
N LEU A 356 -21.69 -2.22 -0.98
CA LEU A 356 -20.62 -3.06 -1.48
C LEU A 356 -19.78 -3.62 -0.34
N ARG A 357 -19.40 -2.76 0.60
CA ARG A 357 -18.61 -3.17 1.75
C ARG A 357 -19.30 -4.23 2.60
N ALA A 358 -20.56 -4.01 2.95
CA ALA A 358 -21.35 -4.96 3.73
C ALA A 358 -21.57 -6.30 2.99
N SER A 359 -21.70 -6.26 1.66
CA SER A 359 -21.84 -7.46 0.82
C SER A 359 -20.55 -8.28 0.79
N LEU A 360 -19.39 -7.62 0.67
CA LEU A 360 -18.09 -8.27 0.73
C LEU A 360 -17.76 -8.79 2.14
N ASP A 361 -18.15 -8.06 3.20
CA ASP A 361 -18.00 -8.52 4.59
C ASP A 361 -18.81 -9.80 4.85
N TRP A 362 -20.06 -9.86 4.36
CA TRP A 362 -20.85 -11.10 4.41
C TRP A 362 -20.15 -12.23 3.66
N LEU A 363 -19.72 -12.00 2.42
CA LEU A 363 -19.05 -13.02 1.62
C LEU A 363 -17.78 -13.53 2.32
N ARG A 364 -16.91 -12.63 2.80
CA ARG A 364 -15.72 -12.99 3.57
C ARG A 364 -16.05 -13.91 4.74
N ASP A 365 -17.08 -13.57 5.51
CA ASP A 365 -17.43 -14.33 6.72
C ASP A 365 -17.94 -15.74 6.36
N GLU A 366 -18.71 -15.91 5.28
CA GLU A 366 -19.07 -17.23 4.74
C GLU A 366 -17.83 -18.02 4.28
N LEU A 367 -16.92 -17.38 3.56
CA LEU A 367 -15.70 -18.02 3.05
C LEU A 367 -14.72 -18.43 4.17
N ILE A 368 -14.70 -17.70 5.30
CA ILE A 368 -13.96 -18.09 6.50
C ILE A 368 -14.48 -19.43 7.05
N LEU A 369 -15.81 -19.61 7.12
CA LEU A 369 -16.40 -20.86 7.59
C LEU A 369 -16.05 -22.03 6.66
N VAL A 370 -16.09 -21.81 5.34
CA VAL A 370 -15.67 -22.83 4.36
C VAL A 370 -14.19 -23.17 4.55
N TYR A 371 -13.34 -22.17 4.75
CA TYR A 371 -11.90 -22.35 4.95
C TYR A 371 -11.58 -23.15 6.21
N GLU A 372 -12.17 -22.78 7.35
CA GLU A 372 -11.92 -23.47 8.62
C GLU A 372 -12.45 -24.91 8.59
N ASN A 373 -13.68 -25.12 8.10
CA ASN A 373 -14.31 -26.45 8.12
C ASN A 373 -13.58 -27.45 7.23
N ASN A 374 -13.17 -27.04 6.03
CA ASN A 374 -12.52 -27.95 5.07
C ASN A 374 -11.00 -27.98 5.23
N GLY A 375 -10.39 -26.89 5.68
CA GLY A 375 -8.95 -26.81 5.92
C GLY A 375 -8.50 -27.59 7.16
N ASN A 376 -9.38 -27.81 8.13
CA ASN A 376 -9.05 -28.51 9.37
C ASN A 376 -8.58 -29.95 9.16
N ASP A 377 -9.00 -30.66 8.12
CA ASP A 377 -8.51 -32.02 7.85
C ASP A 377 -7.20 -32.04 7.05
N ILE A 378 -6.80 -30.88 6.51
CA ILE A 378 -5.65 -30.70 5.62
C ILE A 378 -4.46 -30.11 6.39
N PHE A 379 -4.65 -29.00 7.09
CA PHE A 379 -3.59 -28.21 7.70
C PHE A 379 -3.52 -28.40 9.22
N LYS A 380 -2.31 -28.39 9.78
CA LYS A 380 -2.05 -28.44 11.23
C LYS A 380 -2.72 -27.25 11.92
N ASP A 381 -2.54 -26.07 11.33
CA ASP A 381 -3.19 -24.81 11.65
C ASP A 381 -3.53 -24.12 10.32
N VAL A 382 -4.82 -23.87 10.07
CA VAL A 382 -5.29 -23.26 8.82
C VAL A 382 -4.82 -21.81 8.69
N TRP A 383 -4.74 -21.06 9.79
CA TRP A 383 -4.38 -19.64 9.73
C TRP A 383 -2.89 -19.44 9.53
N GLU A 384 -2.05 -20.27 10.15
CA GLU A 384 -0.60 -20.24 9.86
C GLU A 384 -0.31 -20.75 8.44
N ALA A 385 -1.01 -21.76 7.94
CA ALA A 385 -0.89 -22.19 6.53
C ALA A 385 -1.27 -21.06 5.56
N ARG A 386 -2.35 -20.30 5.83
CA ARG A 386 -2.71 -19.10 5.06
C ARG A 386 -1.62 -18.04 5.11
N ASN A 387 -1.07 -17.79 6.29
CA ASN A 387 -0.03 -16.79 6.50
C ASN A 387 1.25 -17.13 5.72
N ASP A 388 1.63 -18.41 5.65
CA ASP A 388 2.85 -18.85 4.96
C ASP A 388 2.64 -19.15 3.47
N TYR A 389 1.40 -19.07 2.97
CA TYR A 389 1.08 -19.29 1.55
C TYR A 389 1.77 -18.29 0.60
N ILE A 390 2.12 -17.10 1.10
CA ILE A 390 2.91 -16.11 0.36
C ILE A 390 4.21 -16.70 -0.22
N ASN A 391 4.83 -17.68 0.44
CA ASN A 391 6.04 -18.33 -0.08
C ASN A 391 5.77 -19.04 -1.42
N ILE A 392 4.62 -19.72 -1.54
CA ILE A 392 4.20 -20.37 -2.80
C ILE A 392 3.81 -19.33 -3.85
N ILE A 393 3.18 -18.22 -3.44
CA ILE A 393 2.82 -17.13 -4.36
C ILE A 393 4.08 -16.52 -5.01
N LEU A 394 5.12 -16.27 -4.21
CA LEU A 394 6.37 -15.65 -4.67
C LEU A 394 7.26 -16.62 -5.45
N ASP A 395 7.26 -17.90 -5.07
CA ASP A 395 8.02 -18.96 -5.72
C ASP A 395 7.18 -20.26 -5.80
N PRO A 396 6.56 -20.53 -6.96
CA PRO A 396 5.72 -21.71 -7.14
C PRO A 396 6.51 -23.01 -7.39
N SER A 397 7.84 -23.03 -7.19
CA SER A 397 8.67 -24.21 -7.42
C SER A 397 8.30 -25.40 -6.52
N ASP A 398 8.64 -26.61 -7.00
CA ASP A 398 8.39 -27.85 -6.28
C ASP A 398 9.08 -27.87 -4.90
N GLU A 399 10.26 -27.27 -4.79
CA GLU A 399 11.00 -27.19 -3.52
C GLU A 399 10.23 -26.43 -2.45
N VAL A 400 9.72 -25.24 -2.78
CA VAL A 400 8.95 -24.40 -1.86
C VAL A 400 7.61 -25.07 -1.52
N ARG A 401 6.95 -25.67 -2.50
CA ARG A 401 5.69 -26.42 -2.29
C ARG A 401 5.90 -27.61 -1.35
N ILE A 402 6.94 -28.42 -1.57
CA ILE A 402 7.26 -29.58 -0.72
C ILE A 402 7.53 -29.13 0.71
N LYS A 403 8.32 -28.06 0.89
CA LYS A 403 8.59 -27.49 2.21
C LYS A 403 7.31 -27.02 2.90
N PHE A 404 6.46 -26.28 2.20
CA PHE A 404 5.19 -25.80 2.74
C PHE A 404 4.32 -26.96 3.25
N TYR A 405 4.11 -28.00 2.45
CA TYR A 405 3.29 -29.13 2.89
C TYR A 405 3.95 -29.95 4.00
N PHE A 406 5.29 -30.05 4.03
CA PHE A 406 5.99 -30.68 5.16
C PHE A 406 5.71 -29.93 6.49
N ASP A 407 5.77 -28.60 6.45
CA ASP A 407 5.57 -27.75 7.62
C ASP A 407 4.10 -27.68 8.04
N HIS A 408 3.15 -27.59 7.09
CA HIS A 408 1.75 -27.26 7.39
C HIS A 408 0.76 -28.42 7.24
N ALA A 409 1.02 -29.46 6.44
CA ALA A 409 0.04 -30.53 6.26
C ALA A 409 -0.04 -31.47 7.47
N LYS A 410 -1.24 -31.89 7.86
CA LYS A 410 -1.45 -32.84 8.97
C LYS A 410 -0.93 -34.25 8.67
N LYS A 411 -0.83 -34.59 7.38
CA LYS A 411 -0.49 -35.91 6.86
C LYS A 411 0.05 -35.77 5.44
N ILE A 412 0.54 -36.87 4.88
CA ILE A 412 0.79 -36.96 3.44
C ILE A 412 -0.57 -36.86 2.74
N LEU A 413 -0.72 -35.83 1.89
CA LEU A 413 -1.96 -35.56 1.19
C LEU A 413 -2.02 -36.36 -0.12
N SER A 414 -3.21 -36.87 -0.42
CA SER A 414 -3.54 -37.38 -1.75
C SER A 414 -3.61 -36.24 -2.78
N GLU A 415 -3.60 -36.57 -4.06
CA GLU A 415 -3.72 -35.58 -5.15
C GLU A 415 -4.98 -34.70 -5.01
N LYS A 416 -6.12 -35.31 -4.62
CA LYS A 416 -7.36 -34.57 -4.37
C LYS A 416 -7.28 -33.64 -3.17
N GLU A 417 -6.59 -34.06 -2.11
CA GLU A 417 -6.38 -33.24 -0.91
C GLU A 417 -5.40 -32.08 -1.19
N LEU A 418 -4.41 -32.30 -2.05
CA LEU A 418 -3.53 -31.23 -2.54
C LEU A 418 -4.32 -30.21 -3.37
N GLU A 419 -5.15 -30.65 -4.30
CA GLU A 419 -6.03 -29.76 -5.08
C GLU A 419 -6.95 -28.93 -4.17
N LEU A 420 -7.65 -29.59 -3.24
CA LEU A 420 -8.50 -28.93 -2.24
C LEU A 420 -7.71 -27.90 -1.41
N SER A 421 -6.49 -28.25 -0.99
CA SER A 421 -5.65 -27.34 -0.20
C SER A 421 -5.30 -26.05 -0.95
N ILE A 422 -5.03 -26.15 -2.25
CA ILE A 422 -4.75 -24.99 -3.11
C ILE A 422 -6.03 -24.18 -3.32
N ASP A 423 -7.16 -24.83 -3.61
CA ASP A 423 -8.44 -24.13 -3.77
C ASP A 423 -8.81 -23.33 -2.51
N LEU A 424 -8.59 -23.90 -1.33
CA LEU A 424 -8.82 -23.22 -0.04
C LEU A 424 -7.92 -22.00 0.16
N LEU A 425 -6.64 -22.11 -0.18
CA LEU A 425 -5.66 -21.04 -0.03
C LEU A 425 -5.87 -19.91 -1.07
N GLU A 426 -6.18 -20.27 -2.31
CA GLU A 426 -6.56 -19.33 -3.37
C GLU A 426 -7.87 -18.60 -3.03
N MET A 427 -8.87 -19.30 -2.49
CA MET A 427 -10.12 -18.68 -2.04
C MET A 427 -9.86 -17.61 -0.98
N GLN A 428 -8.98 -17.87 -0.01
CA GLN A 428 -8.56 -16.88 0.99
C GLN A 428 -7.76 -15.73 0.39
N LYS A 429 -6.87 -16.00 -0.58
CA LYS A 429 -6.15 -14.95 -1.33
C LYS A 429 -7.14 -13.98 -1.99
N PHE A 430 -8.09 -14.49 -2.77
CA PHE A 430 -9.08 -13.65 -3.44
C PHE A 430 -10.05 -12.95 -2.47
N SER A 431 -10.35 -13.58 -1.33
CA SER A 431 -11.11 -12.94 -0.24
C SER A 431 -10.41 -11.70 0.33
N MET A 432 -9.08 -11.62 0.27
CA MET A 432 -8.33 -10.41 0.65
C MET A 432 -8.19 -9.43 -0.52
N LEU A 433 -7.97 -9.91 -1.75
CA LEU A 433 -7.81 -9.07 -2.94
C LEU A 433 -9.08 -8.26 -3.27
N MET A 434 -10.26 -8.78 -2.95
CA MET A 434 -11.53 -8.04 -3.10
C MET A 434 -11.64 -6.81 -2.17
N TYR A 435 -10.70 -6.61 -1.23
CA TYR A 435 -10.63 -5.44 -0.35
C TYR A 435 -9.53 -4.43 -0.73
N THR A 436 -8.91 -4.59 -1.91
CA THR A 436 -7.96 -3.60 -2.43
C THR A 436 -8.60 -2.20 -2.42
N SER A 437 -7.94 -1.22 -1.79
CA SER A 437 -8.57 0.08 -1.47
C SER A 437 -9.08 0.85 -2.69
N CYS A 438 -8.46 0.68 -3.85
CA CYS A 438 -8.79 1.38 -5.08
C CYS A 438 -10.23 1.14 -5.54
N GLY A 439 -10.82 -0.03 -5.22
CA GLY A 439 -12.20 -0.36 -5.54
C GLY A 439 -13.25 0.51 -4.83
N TRP A 440 -12.85 1.37 -3.88
CA TRP A 440 -13.73 2.39 -3.28
C TRP A 440 -13.26 3.82 -3.54
N PHE A 441 -12.07 4.03 -4.09
CA PHE A 441 -11.43 5.34 -4.08
C PHE A 441 -12.13 6.36 -4.99
N PHE A 442 -12.59 5.89 -6.15
CA PHE A 442 -13.23 6.68 -7.19
C PHE A 442 -14.75 6.83 -6.98
N SER A 443 -15.41 7.50 -7.93
CA SER A 443 -16.72 8.10 -7.71
C SER A 443 -17.90 7.15 -7.89
N ASP A 444 -17.75 6.05 -8.64
CA ASP A 444 -18.85 5.12 -8.96
C ASP A 444 -18.46 3.64 -8.83
N ILE A 445 -19.46 2.80 -8.54
CA ILE A 445 -19.32 1.34 -8.46
C ILE A 445 -18.90 0.71 -9.80
N SER A 446 -19.11 1.39 -10.93
CA SER A 446 -18.69 0.92 -12.26
C SER A 446 -17.25 1.26 -12.65
N GLY A 447 -16.45 1.84 -11.75
CA GLY A 447 -15.03 2.09 -11.98
C GLY A 447 -14.26 0.78 -12.24
N ILE A 448 -13.21 0.85 -13.06
CA ILE A 448 -12.44 -0.35 -13.44
C ILE A 448 -11.82 -1.05 -12.23
N GLU A 449 -11.43 -0.30 -11.20
CA GLU A 449 -10.91 -0.84 -9.95
C GLU A 449 -12.00 -1.54 -9.12
N THR A 450 -13.23 -1.02 -9.16
CA THR A 450 -14.37 -1.65 -8.48
C THR A 450 -14.79 -2.93 -9.19
N LEU A 451 -14.79 -2.94 -10.53
CA LEU A 451 -15.00 -4.15 -11.32
C LEU A 451 -13.96 -5.20 -10.94
N GLN A 452 -12.68 -4.84 -10.89
CA GLN A 452 -11.60 -5.76 -10.53
C GLN A 452 -11.80 -6.45 -9.17
N ILE A 453 -12.27 -5.74 -8.14
CA ILE A 453 -12.54 -6.39 -6.85
C ILE A 453 -13.78 -7.31 -6.89
N LEU A 454 -14.78 -7.00 -7.73
CA LEU A 454 -15.92 -7.90 -7.97
C LEU A 454 -15.49 -9.16 -8.72
N GLU A 455 -14.48 -9.07 -9.59
CA GLU A 455 -13.87 -10.23 -10.24
C GLU A 455 -13.20 -11.16 -9.24
N TYR A 456 -12.44 -10.61 -8.29
CA TYR A 456 -11.86 -11.39 -7.20
C TYR A 456 -12.93 -12.02 -6.31
N ALA A 457 -14.00 -11.28 -6.00
CA ALA A 457 -15.14 -11.83 -5.27
C ALA A 457 -15.78 -13.01 -6.01
N LYS A 458 -16.02 -12.88 -7.33
CA LYS A 458 -16.53 -13.98 -8.17
C LYS A 458 -15.63 -15.20 -8.11
N ARG A 459 -14.31 -15.01 -8.28
CA ARG A 459 -13.36 -16.11 -8.22
C ARG A 459 -13.37 -16.83 -6.88
N ALA A 460 -13.48 -16.09 -5.78
CA ALA A 460 -13.60 -16.67 -4.45
C ALA A 460 -14.91 -17.47 -4.27
N MET A 461 -16.04 -16.98 -4.80
CA MET A 461 -17.33 -17.69 -4.80
C MET A 461 -17.29 -18.98 -5.62
N GLU A 462 -16.66 -18.99 -6.79
CA GLU A 462 -16.49 -20.19 -7.61
C GLU A 462 -15.65 -21.27 -6.92
N LEU A 463 -14.57 -20.86 -6.24
CA LEU A 463 -13.75 -21.78 -5.44
C LEU A 463 -14.58 -22.35 -4.27
N SER A 464 -15.35 -21.52 -3.58
CA SER A 464 -16.28 -21.98 -2.53
C SER A 464 -17.30 -22.97 -3.06
N TYR A 465 -17.91 -22.70 -4.23
CA TYR A 465 -18.85 -23.61 -4.88
C TYR A 465 -18.18 -24.93 -5.26
N LYS A 466 -16.96 -24.90 -5.81
CA LYS A 466 -16.18 -26.11 -6.13
C LYS A 466 -15.95 -26.98 -4.89
N ILE A 467 -15.68 -26.35 -3.73
CA ILE A 467 -15.40 -27.04 -2.47
C ILE A 467 -16.67 -27.61 -1.83
N THR A 468 -17.77 -26.84 -1.83
CA THR A 468 -18.95 -27.13 -1.00
C THR A 468 -20.18 -27.61 -1.78
N GLY A 469 -20.24 -27.33 -3.08
CA GLY A 469 -21.44 -27.49 -3.91
C GLY A 469 -22.55 -26.48 -3.61
N ILE A 470 -22.30 -25.49 -2.74
CA ILE A 470 -23.26 -24.43 -2.38
C ILE A 470 -22.82 -23.14 -3.05
N ASP A 471 -23.70 -22.56 -3.87
CA ASP A 471 -23.40 -21.36 -4.63
C ASP A 471 -23.81 -20.09 -3.86
N PRO A 472 -22.85 -19.27 -3.40
CA PRO A 472 -23.16 -18.00 -2.72
C PRO A 472 -23.47 -16.85 -3.70
N GLU A 473 -23.20 -16.99 -5.00
CA GLU A 473 -23.32 -15.92 -5.99
C GLU A 473 -24.72 -15.30 -6.08
N PRO A 474 -25.83 -16.08 -6.05
CA PRO A 474 -27.19 -15.50 -6.06
C PRO A 474 -27.49 -14.57 -4.88
N GLU A 475 -27.05 -14.94 -3.67
CA GLU A 475 -27.24 -14.11 -2.47
C GLU A 475 -26.30 -12.90 -2.49
N PHE A 476 -25.08 -13.06 -3.00
CA PHE A 476 -24.17 -11.93 -3.22
C PHE A 476 -24.79 -10.88 -4.15
N ILE A 477 -25.32 -11.32 -5.31
CA ILE A 477 -26.00 -10.46 -6.28
C ILE A 477 -27.20 -9.75 -5.65
N ASN A 478 -27.98 -10.47 -4.84
CA ASN A 478 -29.12 -9.89 -4.12
C ASN A 478 -28.67 -8.76 -3.19
N ARG A 479 -27.57 -8.93 -2.44
CA ARG A 479 -27.04 -7.90 -1.51
C ARG A 479 -26.49 -6.67 -2.24
N ILE A 480 -25.72 -6.86 -3.30
CA ILE A 480 -25.14 -5.73 -4.07
C ILE A 480 -26.20 -4.99 -4.89
N SER A 481 -27.40 -5.55 -5.08
CA SER A 481 -28.47 -4.89 -5.84
C SER A 481 -28.95 -3.57 -5.23
N GLU A 482 -28.68 -3.32 -3.94
CA GLU A 482 -28.97 -2.05 -3.29
C GLU A 482 -27.91 -0.97 -3.58
N ALA A 483 -26.78 -1.34 -4.19
CA ALA A 483 -25.70 -0.42 -4.52
C ALA A 483 -26.03 0.33 -5.83
N VAL A 484 -26.70 1.46 -5.70
CA VAL A 484 -27.12 2.28 -6.86
C VAL A 484 -25.90 2.88 -7.56
N SER A 485 -25.78 2.67 -8.87
CA SER A 485 -24.78 3.35 -9.71
C SER A 485 -25.28 4.75 -10.08
N ASN A 486 -24.36 5.70 -10.15
CA ASN A 486 -24.62 7.04 -10.68
C ASN A 486 -24.84 7.00 -12.22
N LEU A 487 -24.44 5.92 -12.90
CA LEU A 487 -24.63 5.75 -14.34
C LEU A 487 -25.93 5.00 -14.64
N SER A 488 -26.83 5.66 -15.39
CA SER A 488 -28.12 5.11 -15.79
C SER A 488 -28.02 3.80 -16.59
N LYS A 489 -26.91 3.56 -17.30
CA LYS A 489 -26.67 2.31 -18.05
C LYS A 489 -26.54 1.06 -17.18
N TYR A 490 -26.14 1.22 -15.92
CA TYR A 490 -25.98 0.11 -14.97
C TYR A 490 -27.06 0.07 -13.93
N LYS A 491 -27.68 1.21 -13.60
CA LYS A 491 -28.76 1.34 -12.60
C LYS A 491 -28.34 0.95 -11.17
N ASP A 492 -27.97 -0.29 -10.92
CA ASP A 492 -27.58 -0.85 -9.63
C ASP A 492 -26.44 -1.89 -9.74
N GLY A 493 -25.95 -2.35 -8.60
CA GLY A 493 -24.84 -3.30 -8.51
C GLY A 493 -25.14 -4.66 -9.11
N ARG A 494 -26.42 -5.06 -9.19
CA ARG A 494 -26.82 -6.33 -9.83
C ARG A 494 -26.66 -6.24 -11.34
N GLU A 495 -27.27 -5.23 -11.96
CA GLU A 495 -27.21 -5.07 -13.42
C GLU A 495 -25.77 -4.73 -13.87
N LEU A 496 -24.97 -4.05 -13.05
CA LEU A 496 -23.53 -3.94 -13.25
C LEU A 496 -22.84 -5.32 -13.27
N TYR A 497 -23.04 -6.13 -12.23
CA TYR A 497 -22.38 -7.41 -12.05
C TYR A 497 -22.74 -8.40 -13.17
N GLU A 498 -24.02 -8.49 -13.53
CA GLU A 498 -24.51 -9.35 -14.62
C GLU A 498 -23.85 -8.96 -15.96
N LYS A 499 -23.80 -7.67 -16.31
CA LYS A 499 -23.21 -7.22 -17.58
C LYS A 499 -21.69 -7.32 -17.62
N GLU A 500 -21.02 -6.84 -16.59
CA GLU A 500 -19.56 -6.65 -16.63
C GLU A 500 -18.78 -7.87 -16.16
N ILE A 501 -19.33 -8.66 -15.22
CA ILE A 501 -18.62 -9.79 -14.60
C ILE A 501 -19.10 -11.12 -15.18
N ILE A 502 -20.41 -11.28 -15.44
CA ILE A 502 -20.95 -12.51 -16.01
C ILE A 502 -20.87 -12.49 -17.55
N GLU A 503 -21.59 -11.58 -18.21
CA GLU A 503 -21.75 -11.58 -19.68
C GLU A 503 -20.44 -11.34 -20.43
N LYS A 504 -19.72 -10.26 -20.15
CA LYS A 504 -18.45 -9.94 -20.84
C LYS A 504 -17.39 -11.02 -20.71
N ARG A 505 -17.44 -11.81 -19.65
CA ARG A 505 -16.49 -12.92 -19.44
C ARG A 505 -16.87 -14.19 -20.16
N PHE A 506 -18.17 -14.48 -20.29
CA PHE A 506 -18.62 -15.53 -21.21
C PHE A 506 -18.15 -15.23 -22.64
N GLU A 507 -18.20 -13.97 -23.07
CA GLU A 507 -17.71 -13.54 -24.38
C GLU A 507 -16.17 -13.65 -24.50
N ALA A 508 -15.41 -13.26 -23.47
CA ALA A 508 -13.95 -13.39 -23.47
C ALA A 508 -13.48 -14.86 -23.54
N ILE A 509 -14.17 -15.76 -22.84
CA ILE A 509 -13.89 -17.21 -22.89
C ILE A 509 -14.24 -17.77 -24.27
N GLN A 510 -15.35 -17.37 -24.89
CA GLN A 510 -15.72 -17.86 -26.22
C GLN A 510 -14.81 -17.35 -27.34
N ASN A 511 -14.19 -16.18 -27.19
CA ASN A 511 -13.31 -15.59 -28.20
C ASN A 511 -11.83 -16.02 -28.07
N ASN A 512 -11.46 -16.71 -26.98
CA ASN A 512 -10.10 -17.20 -26.71
C ASN A 512 -9.92 -18.72 -26.93
N TYR A 513 -10.90 -19.39 -27.56
CA TYR A 513 -10.82 -20.79 -28.01
C TYR A 513 -11.02 -20.96 -29.52
#